data_AF-A0A1Q7SH52-F1
#
_entry.id   AF-A0A1Q7SH52-F1
#
_cell.length_a   1.000
_cell.length_b   1.000
_cell.length_c   1.000
_cell.angle_alpha   90.00
_cell.angle_beta   90.00
_cell.angle_gamma   90.00
#
_symmetry.space_group_name_H-M   'P 1'
#
loop_
_entity.id
_entity.type
_entity.pdbx_description
1 polymer ?
#
loop_
_entity_poly.entity_id
_entity_poly.type
_entity_poly.pdbx_seq_one_letter_code
_entity_poly.pdbx_strand_id
1 'polypeptide(L)'
;MLVTGPYFHDGSQETLWDVMDHYKKGDGLQNPYLDEDIQLLALTEDDIDDVVAFLASLTSAPYKDQGIKELARQRALSRTNRPQGDTARAFGPKPHQPQPPRP
;
A
#
# COMPACT_ATOMS: atom_id res chain seq x y z
N MET A 1 -11.95 8.43 -2.62
CA MET A 1 -10.93 7.44 -2.24
C MET A 1 -9.75 8.01 -1.47
N LEU A 2 -9.35 9.29 -1.60
CA LEU A 2 -8.41 9.87 -0.62
C LEU A 2 -9.11 10.27 0.71
N VAL A 3 -10.29 10.88 0.61
CA VAL A 3 -11.04 11.46 1.74
C VAL A 3 -11.97 10.47 2.47
N THR A 4 -11.71 9.18 2.34
CA THR A 4 -12.62 8.12 2.79
C THR A 4 -11.94 7.12 3.72
N GLY A 5 -10.81 7.50 4.32
CA GLY A 5 -10.19 6.70 5.37
C GLY A 5 -11.06 6.61 6.64
N PRO A 6 -10.77 5.68 7.55
CA PRO A 6 -9.73 4.65 7.44
C PRO A 6 -10.07 3.58 6.39
N TYR A 7 -9.05 2.87 5.92
CA TYR A 7 -9.10 1.96 4.78
C TYR A 7 -9.23 0.50 5.20
N PHE A 8 -9.48 -0.36 4.19
CA PHE A 8 -9.92 -1.75 4.32
C PHE A 8 -11.32 -1.91 4.92
N HIS A 9 -11.85 -3.13 4.83
CA HIS A 9 -13.21 -3.46 5.26
C HIS A 9 -13.40 -3.33 6.78
N ASP A 10 -12.30 -3.40 7.54
CA ASP A 10 -12.26 -3.32 9.00
C ASP A 10 -11.76 -1.95 9.51
N GLY A 11 -11.38 -1.03 8.62
CA GLY A 11 -10.81 0.26 9.00
C GLY A 11 -9.41 0.17 9.64
N SER A 12 -8.66 -0.91 9.39
CA SER A 12 -7.37 -1.14 10.05
C SER A 12 -6.22 -0.25 9.58
N GLN A 13 -6.33 0.38 8.40
CA GLN A 13 -5.25 1.20 7.85
C GLN A 13 -5.61 2.67 7.86
N GLU A 14 -4.77 3.49 8.47
CA GLU A 14 -5.06 4.92 8.62
C GLU A 14 -4.73 5.73 7.37
N THR A 15 -3.69 5.33 6.63
CA THR A 15 -3.19 6.08 5.47
C THR A 15 -3.15 5.22 4.20
N LEU A 16 -3.17 5.86 3.03
CA LEU A 16 -2.93 5.16 1.77
C LEU A 16 -1.52 4.53 1.70
N TRP A 17 -0.53 5.06 2.44
CA TRP A 17 0.80 4.44 2.52
C TRP A 17 0.77 3.10 3.25
N ASP A 18 -0.01 2.98 4.33
CA ASP A 18 -0.18 1.70 5.04
C ASP A 18 -0.85 0.64 4.14
N VAL A 19 -1.80 1.09 3.30
CA VAL A 19 -2.43 0.24 2.27
C VAL A 19 -1.39 -0.22 1.24
N MET A 20 -0.53 0.68 0.77
CA MET A 20 0.51 0.31 -0.19
C MET A 20 1.56 -0.61 0.41
N ASP A 21 1.90 -0.47 1.69
CA ASP A 21 2.81 -1.40 2.38
C ASP A 21 2.24 -2.80 2.50
N HIS A 22 0.94 -2.92 2.78
CA HIS A 22 0.26 -4.19 2.83
C HIS A 22 0.44 -4.95 1.50
N TYR A 23 0.23 -4.26 0.36
CA TYR A 23 0.42 -4.83 -0.97
C TYR A 23 1.90 -5.07 -1.30
N LYS A 24 2.80 -4.14 -0.96
CA LYS A 24 4.26 -4.29 -1.13
C LYS A 24 4.75 -5.60 -0.49
N LYS A 25 4.23 -5.92 0.69
CA LYS A 25 4.53 -7.14 1.45
C LYS A 25 3.83 -8.39 0.92
N GLY A 26 2.66 -8.24 0.28
CA GLY A 26 1.84 -9.35 -0.24
C GLY A 26 1.11 -10.16 0.83
N ASP A 27 0.94 -9.59 2.03
CA ASP A 27 0.42 -10.25 3.25
C ASP A 27 1.21 -11.50 3.77
N GLY A 28 1.10 -11.79 5.06
CA GLY A 28 2.12 -12.41 5.94
C GLY A 28 2.47 -13.89 5.69
N LEU A 29 3.60 -14.34 6.27
CA LEU A 29 4.13 -15.72 6.19
C LEU A 29 3.21 -16.82 6.78
N GLN A 30 1.98 -16.46 7.17
CA GLN A 30 1.11 -17.26 8.04
C GLN A 30 -0.34 -17.32 7.54
N ASN A 31 -0.67 -16.77 6.36
CA ASN A 31 -2.00 -16.94 5.79
C ASN A 31 -2.03 -18.25 4.98
N PRO A 32 -2.67 -19.34 5.49
CA PRO A 32 -2.70 -20.63 4.79
C PRO A 32 -3.58 -20.61 3.54
N TYR A 33 -4.31 -19.52 3.31
CA TYR A 33 -5.15 -19.30 2.13
C TYR A 33 -4.53 -18.31 1.14
N LEU A 34 -3.29 -17.89 1.38
CA LEU A 34 -2.57 -17.03 0.43
C LEU A 34 -2.18 -17.86 -0.78
N ASP A 35 -2.51 -17.34 -1.97
CA ASP A 35 -2.09 -17.94 -3.23
C ASP A 35 -0.55 -17.91 -3.34
N GLU A 36 0.03 -19.01 -3.83
CA GLU A 36 1.48 -19.13 -4.00
C GLU A 36 2.04 -18.08 -4.99
N ASP A 37 1.21 -17.56 -5.89
CA ASP A 37 1.59 -16.51 -6.84
C ASP A 37 1.62 -15.10 -6.23
N ILE A 38 1.18 -14.93 -4.97
CA ILE A 38 1.28 -13.64 -4.27
C ILE A 38 2.71 -13.46 -3.76
N GLN A 39 3.45 -12.62 -4.49
CA GLN A 39 4.86 -12.36 -4.27
C GLN A 39 5.10 -10.94 -3.74
N LEU A 40 6.29 -10.75 -3.17
CA LEU A 40 6.74 -9.42 -2.76
C LEU A 40 6.85 -8.50 -3.99
N LEU A 41 6.21 -7.32 -3.94
CA LEU A 41 6.18 -6.39 -5.08
C LEU A 41 7.41 -5.48 -5.15
N ALA A 42 8.28 -5.50 -4.12
CA ALA A 42 9.53 -4.73 -4.05
C ALA A 42 9.37 -3.24 -4.42
N LEU A 43 8.20 -2.65 -4.11
CA LEU A 43 7.90 -1.24 -4.40
C LEU A 43 8.87 -0.32 -3.64
N THR A 44 9.46 0.64 -4.34
CA THR A 44 10.25 1.70 -3.72
C THR A 44 9.34 2.73 -3.04
N GLU A 45 9.92 3.63 -2.24
CA GLU A 45 9.14 4.73 -1.65
C GLU A 45 8.58 5.67 -2.73
N ASP A 46 9.33 5.89 -3.81
CA ASP A 46 8.89 6.71 -4.94
C ASP A 46 7.72 6.05 -5.68
N ASP A 47 7.76 4.72 -5.89
CA ASP A 47 6.64 3.99 -6.50
C ASP A 47 5.36 4.12 -5.65
N ILE A 48 5.50 4.08 -4.32
CA ILE A 48 4.38 4.26 -3.40
C ILE A 48 3.84 5.68 -3.48
N ASP A 49 4.71 6.68 -3.43
CA ASP A 49 4.33 8.09 -3.54
C ASP A 49 3.58 8.37 -4.86
N ASP A 50 4.02 7.78 -5.98
CA ASP A 50 3.38 7.92 -7.29
C ASP A 50 2.00 7.27 -7.35
N VAL A 51 1.84 6.05 -6.81
CA VAL A 51 0.52 5.38 -6.75
C VAL A 51 -0.43 6.18 -5.85
N VAL A 52 0.04 6.68 -4.70
CA VAL A 52 -0.77 7.51 -3.82
C VAL A 52 -1.16 8.82 -4.52
N ALA A 53 -0.27 9.45 -5.28
CA ALA A 53 -0.59 10.63 -6.07
C ALA A 53 -1.66 10.33 -7.13
N PHE A 54 -1.58 9.18 -7.79
CA PHE A 54 -2.62 8.73 -8.72
C PHE A 54 -3.96 8.54 -7.99
N LEU A 55 -4.01 7.83 -6.86
CA LEU A 55 -5.24 7.66 -6.08
C LEU A 55 -5.83 8.99 -5.57
N ALA A 56 -4.98 9.94 -5.19
CA ALA A 56 -5.39 11.28 -4.81
C ALA A 56 -6.07 12.02 -5.98
N SER A 57 -5.57 11.83 -7.22
CA SER A 57 -6.14 12.44 -8.44
C SER A 57 -7.57 11.97 -8.75
N LEU A 58 -8.00 10.82 -8.21
CA LEU A 58 -9.36 10.30 -8.34
C LEU A 58 -10.37 10.98 -7.41
N THR A 59 -9.96 12.03 -6.68
CA THR A 59 -10.83 12.81 -5.80
C THR A 59 -11.67 13.80 -6.63
N SER A 60 -12.99 13.71 -6.52
CA SER A 60 -13.88 14.59 -7.28
C SER A 60 -13.78 16.05 -6.85
N ALA A 61 -14.07 16.96 -7.78
CA ALA A 61 -13.88 18.40 -7.60
C ALA A 61 -14.51 19.00 -6.33
N PRO A 62 -15.73 18.59 -5.88
CA PRO A 62 -16.31 19.10 -4.64
C PRO A 62 -15.47 18.82 -3.39
N TYR A 63 -14.61 17.81 -3.42
CA TYR A 63 -13.75 17.42 -2.30
C TYR A 63 -12.30 17.87 -2.46
N LYS A 64 -11.98 18.70 -3.46
CA LYS A 64 -10.58 19.08 -3.77
C LYS A 64 -9.84 19.66 -2.56
N ASP A 65 -10.45 20.63 -1.87
CA ASP A 65 -9.81 21.28 -0.72
C ASP A 65 -9.66 20.34 0.48
N GLN A 66 -10.63 19.46 0.68
CA GLN A 66 -10.54 18.41 1.69
C GLN A 66 -9.44 17.40 1.34
N GLY A 67 -9.35 17.02 0.06
CA GLY A 67 -8.33 16.12 -0.46
C GLY A 67 -6.92 16.69 -0.25
N ILE A 68 -6.69 17.98 -0.51
CA ILE A 68 -5.39 18.60 -0.28
C ILE A 68 -4.99 18.51 1.20
N LYS A 69 -5.92 18.80 2.12
CA LYS A 69 -5.68 18.71 3.56
C LYS A 69 -5.43 17.27 4.00
N GLU A 70 -6.22 16.33 3.49
CA GLU A 70 -6.12 14.93 3.86
C GLU A 70 -4.84 14.28 3.32
N LEU A 71 -4.41 14.62 2.10
CA LEU A 71 -3.13 14.16 1.57
C LEU A 71 -1.95 14.62 2.45
N ALA A 72 -1.97 15.89 2.88
CA ALA A 72 -0.95 16.41 3.78
C ALA A 72 -0.96 15.71 5.14
N ARG A 73 -2.16 15.46 5.71
CA ARG A 73 -2.33 14.73 6.97
C ARG A 73 -1.77 13.30 6.87
N GLN A 74 -2.20 12.55 5.86
CA GLN A 74 -1.77 11.17 5.68
C GLN A 74 -0.27 11.06 5.42
N ARG A 75 0.31 11.98 4.63
CA ARG A 75 1.76 12.00 4.38
C ARG A 75 2.57 12.32 5.64
N ALA A 76 2.05 13.19 6.51
CA ALA A 76 2.69 13.47 7.80
C ALA A 76 2.65 12.25 8.73
N LEU A 77 1.51 11.56 8.76
CA LEU A 77 1.34 10.34 9.56
C LEU A 77 2.21 9.20 9.04
N SER A 78 2.23 8.93 7.73
CA SER A 78 3.05 7.85 7.16
C SER A 78 4.55 8.03 7.40
N ARG A 79 5.01 9.25 7.69
CA ARG A 79 6.41 9.53 8.05
C ARG A 79 6.73 9.34 9.52
N THR A 80 5.72 9.29 10.38
CA THR A 80 5.88 9.25 11.84
C THR A 80 5.36 7.95 12.47
N ASN A 81 4.36 7.32 11.86
CA ASN A 81 3.74 6.08 12.31
C ASN A 81 3.31 5.27 11.07
N ARG A 82 4.09 4.24 10.72
CA ARG A 82 3.87 3.39 9.55
C ARG A 82 4.14 1.91 9.87
N PRO A 83 3.24 1.26 10.62
CA PRO A 83 3.49 -0.05 11.22
C PRO A 83 3.73 -1.18 10.21
N GLN A 84 3.23 -1.04 8.97
CA GLN A 84 3.37 -2.07 7.94
C GLN A 84 4.74 -1.99 7.22
N GLY A 85 5.25 -0.78 6.98
CA GLY A 85 6.53 -0.53 6.29
C GLY A 85 7.76 -1.04 7.03
N ASP A 86 7.69 -1.13 8.36
CA ASP A 86 8.81 -1.57 9.22
C ASP A 86 8.95 -3.11 9.30
N THR A 87 8.09 -3.88 8.63
CA THR A 87 8.22 -5.35 8.70
C THR A 87 9.37 -5.87 7.84
N ALA A 88 10.21 -6.76 8.41
CA ALA A 88 11.41 -7.31 7.77
C ALA A 88 11.17 -7.91 6.35
N ARG A 89 9.95 -8.35 6.05
CA ARG A 89 9.55 -8.87 4.72
C ARG A 89 9.42 -7.77 3.66
N ALA A 90 9.13 -6.52 4.03
CA ALA A 90 9.02 -5.40 3.09
C ALA A 90 10.35 -5.05 2.39
N PHE A 91 11.49 -5.50 2.94
CA PHE A 91 12.84 -5.29 2.40
C PHE A 91 13.45 -6.57 1.79
N GLY A 92 12.66 -7.66 1.68
CA GLY A 92 13.14 -8.90 1.08
C GLY A 92 13.43 -8.75 -0.43
N PRO A 93 14.37 -9.52 -1.00
CA PRO A 93 14.54 -9.56 -2.44
C PRO A 93 13.30 -10.16 -3.11
N LYS A 94 12.96 -9.67 -4.31
CA LYS A 94 11.88 -10.25 -5.13
C LYS A 94 12.15 -11.75 -5.33
N PRO A 95 11.21 -12.64 -4.99
CA PRO A 95 11.38 -14.07 -5.24
C PRO A 95 11.47 -14.36 -6.74
N HIS A 96 12.34 -15.30 -7.11
CA HIS A 96 12.44 -15.74 -8.50
C HIS A 96 11.21 -16.61 -8.82
N GLN A 97 10.30 -16.12 -9.67
CA GLN A 97 9.16 -16.93 -10.12
C GLN A 97 9.65 -18.19 -10.84
N PRO A 98 9.12 -19.39 -10.51
CA PRO A 98 9.34 -20.59 -11.30
C PRO A 98 8.87 -20.34 -12.74
N GLN A 99 9.58 -20.86 -13.74
CA GLN A 99 9.09 -20.78 -15.12
C GLN A 99 7.76 -21.55 -15.22
N PRO A 100 6.74 -20.96 -15.86
CA PRO A 100 5.48 -21.68 -16.09
C PRO A 100 5.77 -22.97 -16.87
N PRO A 101 5.03 -24.06 -16.61
CA PRO A 101 5.20 -25.30 -17.33
C PRO A 101 5.05 -25.04 -18.84
N ARG A 102 5.98 -25.60 -19.64
CA ARG A 102 5.90 -25.49 -21.09
C ARG A 102 4.61 -26.17 -21.57
N PRO A 103 3.92 -25.61 -22.58
CA PRO A 103 2.69 -26.17 -23.12
C PRO A 103 2.89 -27.57 -23.70
#